data_AF-A0A0C3EJP0-F1
#
_entry.id   AF-A0A0C3EJP0-F1
#
_cell.length_a   1.000
_cell.length_b   1.000
_cell.length_c   1.000
_cell.angle_alpha   90.00
_cell.angle_beta   90.00
_cell.angle_gamma   90.00
#
_symmetry.space_group_name_H-M   'P 1'
#
loop_
_entity.id
_entity.type
_entity.pdbx_description
1 polymer ?
#
loop_
_entity_poly.entity_id
_entity_poly.type
_entity_poly.pdbx_seq_one_letter_code
_entity_poly.pdbx_strand_id
1 'polypeptide(L)'
;MASQRASNSLGPDASHQNTFSDAQDEYAHTSDDESSRFTDLSRDQFSYDGFIQESQDPYAPISSFSEVTPLGTEGLSDECIKDFKLWAQKVATKFELKATQVSELSTFIEVGKKLNAVDLCLRVWQQATSYRILNGVKEIKVDSASMKNAVELAASGLKGGFQLSVDQTMQVIITCKDMLIQAGRTKYKNLHVDVEEQLKSHAHTLGFQNVFSNPVNEQVLRAVIKECSGIRSKFCMLILDSMGVDGKLCMTLEEFVWTVLSKYK
;
A
#
# COMPACT_ATOMS: atom_id res chain seq x y z
N MET A 1 28.75 -60.24 11.46
CA MET A 1 29.93 -60.28 10.57
C MET A 1 29.70 -59.31 9.41
N ALA A 2 30.76 -58.61 8.98
CA ALA A 2 30.84 -57.52 7.97
C ALA A 2 30.21 -56.19 8.44
N SER A 3 30.90 -55.12 8.83
CA SER A 3 32.21 -54.52 8.50
C SER A 3 32.36 -54.07 7.05
N GLN A 4 31.96 -52.81 6.77
CA GLN A 4 32.51 -52.03 5.66
C GLN A 4 32.84 -50.61 6.13
N ARG A 5 34.15 -50.32 6.10
CA ARG A 5 34.80 -49.01 6.19
C ARG A 5 34.54 -48.25 4.88
N ALA A 6 34.11 -47.00 4.97
CA ALA A 6 34.21 -46.04 3.87
C ALA A 6 35.09 -44.87 4.33
N SER A 7 36.23 -44.76 3.67
CA SER A 7 37.24 -43.72 3.84
C SER A 7 36.88 -42.55 2.93
N ASN A 8 36.62 -41.36 3.48
CA ASN A 8 36.50 -40.15 2.67
C ASN A 8 37.68 -39.21 2.95
N SER A 9 38.49 -39.13 1.90
CA SER A 9 39.61 -38.26 1.59
C SER A 9 39.35 -36.79 1.91
N LEU A 10 40.30 -36.17 2.63
CA LEU A 10 40.51 -34.74 2.66
C LEU A 10 40.97 -34.25 1.27
N GLY A 11 40.45 -33.09 0.85
CA GLY A 11 40.96 -32.28 -0.25
C GLY A 11 41.10 -30.82 0.20
N PRO A 12 42.00 -30.03 -0.40
CA PRO A 12 42.68 -28.94 0.30
C PRO A 12 42.13 -27.53 0.03
N ASP A 13 42.49 -26.64 0.96
CA ASP A 13 42.62 -25.18 0.92
C ASP A 13 42.17 -24.44 -0.36
N ALA A 14 41.14 -23.61 -0.18
CA ALA A 14 40.85 -22.46 -1.03
C ALA A 14 41.06 -21.18 -0.21
N SER A 15 42.30 -20.71 -0.17
CA SER A 15 42.69 -19.37 0.25
C SER A 15 42.17 -18.35 -0.77
N HIS A 16 41.03 -17.71 -0.48
CA HIS A 16 40.56 -16.53 -1.21
C HIS A 16 41.23 -15.27 -0.66
N GLN A 17 42.24 -14.78 -1.38
CA GLN A 17 42.71 -13.40 -1.27
C GLN A 17 41.69 -12.48 -1.95
N ASN A 18 41.01 -11.65 -1.16
CA ASN A 18 40.22 -10.53 -1.68
C ASN A 18 41.15 -9.32 -1.84
N THR A 19 41.63 -9.09 -3.05
CA THR A 19 42.22 -7.82 -3.48
C THR A 19 41.10 -6.79 -3.67
N PHE A 20 41.02 -5.84 -2.74
CA PHE A 20 40.18 -4.65 -2.86
C PHE A 20 40.96 -3.64 -3.70
N SER A 21 40.59 -3.50 -4.97
CA SER A 21 41.18 -2.50 -5.87
C SER A 21 40.39 -1.21 -5.79
N ASP A 22 41.09 -0.14 -5.39
CA ASP A 22 40.73 1.25 -5.59
C ASP A 22 40.45 1.51 -7.09
N ALA A 23 39.31 2.11 -7.38
CA ALA A 23 39.04 2.78 -8.65
C ALA A 23 38.53 4.19 -8.33
N GLN A 24 39.45 5.14 -8.41
CA GLN A 24 39.17 6.55 -8.61
C GLN A 24 38.82 6.80 -10.09
N ASP A 25 38.11 7.91 -10.28
CA ASP A 25 37.93 8.67 -11.52
C ASP A 25 36.98 8.10 -12.59
N GLU A 26 35.87 8.79 -12.87
CA GLU A 26 35.85 9.78 -13.96
C GLU A 26 34.51 10.55 -13.95
N TYR A 27 34.58 11.86 -13.71
CA TYR A 27 33.47 12.79 -13.89
C TYR A 27 33.28 13.05 -15.38
N ALA A 28 32.22 12.47 -15.98
CA ALA A 28 31.75 12.89 -17.29
C ALA A 28 30.67 13.97 -17.14
N HIS A 29 31.06 15.19 -17.50
CA HIS A 29 30.19 16.33 -17.73
C HIS A 29 29.35 16.06 -18.99
N THR A 30 28.03 15.87 -18.85
CA THR A 30 27.09 16.00 -19.96
C THR A 30 26.13 17.13 -19.65
N SER A 31 26.44 18.29 -20.24
CA SER A 31 25.52 19.39 -20.42
C SER A 31 24.57 19.00 -21.55
N ASP A 32 23.29 18.79 -21.24
CA ASP A 32 22.24 18.79 -22.24
C ASP A 32 21.14 19.77 -21.82
N ASP A 33 21.12 20.83 -22.61
CA ASP A 33 20.27 21.99 -22.59
C ASP A 33 19.08 21.70 -23.51
N GLU A 34 18.02 21.08 -22.99
CA GLU A 34 16.72 21.01 -23.69
C GLU A 34 15.58 20.88 -22.68
N SER A 35 15.06 22.01 -22.19
CA SER A 35 13.72 22.03 -21.59
C SER A 35 13.14 23.43 -21.56
N SER A 36 12.65 23.91 -22.70
CA SER A 36 11.55 24.89 -22.68
C SER A 36 10.78 24.86 -23.99
N ARG A 37 9.82 23.94 -24.06
CA ARG A 37 8.58 24.02 -24.85
C ARG A 37 7.84 22.71 -24.68
N PHE A 38 6.93 22.60 -23.71
CA PHE A 38 5.76 21.76 -23.89
C PHE A 38 4.59 22.24 -23.02
N THR A 39 3.71 22.98 -23.70
CA THR A 39 2.24 22.99 -23.60
C THR A 39 1.60 23.19 -22.22
N ASP A 40 1.21 24.45 -22.02
CA ASP A 40 -0.16 24.85 -21.70
C ASP A 40 -1.21 23.85 -22.24
N LEU A 41 -1.75 23.01 -21.35
CA LEU A 41 -2.92 22.19 -21.61
C LEU A 41 -4.00 22.60 -20.62
N SER A 42 -4.85 23.50 -21.14
CA SER A 42 -6.28 23.61 -20.92
C SER A 42 -6.81 22.90 -19.68
N ARG A 43 -6.98 23.74 -18.66
CA ARG A 43 -7.91 23.55 -17.56
C ARG A 43 -9.34 23.58 -18.12
N ASP A 44 -9.78 22.46 -18.69
CA ASP A 44 -11.18 22.27 -19.05
C ASP A 44 -12.01 22.17 -17.76
N GLN A 45 -12.64 23.30 -17.45
CA GLN A 45 -13.76 23.42 -16.55
C GLN A 45 -14.91 22.56 -17.10
N PHE A 46 -15.10 21.35 -16.58
CA PHE A 46 -16.40 20.70 -16.66
C PHE A 46 -17.33 21.38 -15.63
N SER A 47 -17.89 22.53 -16.02
CA SER A 47 -19.07 23.09 -15.39
C SER A 47 -20.28 22.27 -15.85
N TYR A 48 -20.83 21.46 -14.95
CA TYR A 48 -22.09 20.75 -15.16
C TYR A 48 -23.25 21.63 -14.68
N ASP A 49 -23.42 22.81 -15.28
CA ASP A 49 -24.64 23.61 -15.14
C ASP A 49 -25.68 23.11 -16.14
N GLY A 50 -26.15 21.88 -15.91
CA GLY A 50 -27.36 21.35 -16.53
C GLY A 50 -28.58 21.85 -15.78
N PHE A 51 -28.93 23.11 -15.98
CA PHE A 51 -30.24 23.66 -15.61
C PHE A 51 -31.33 22.81 -16.27
N ILE A 52 -32.01 21.98 -15.48
CA ILE A 52 -33.29 21.39 -15.90
C ILE A 52 -34.29 22.54 -15.90
N GLN A 53 -34.51 23.11 -17.07
CA GLN A 53 -35.57 24.07 -17.30
C GLN A 53 -36.90 23.30 -17.25
N GLU A 54 -37.55 23.41 -16.09
CA GLU A 54 -38.87 22.87 -15.79
C GLU A 54 -39.90 23.53 -16.71
N SER A 55 -40.17 22.91 -17.86
CA SER A 55 -41.32 23.27 -18.69
C SER A 55 -42.58 22.84 -17.95
N GLN A 56 -43.21 23.81 -17.27
CA GLN A 56 -44.58 23.68 -16.77
C GLN A 56 -45.54 23.58 -17.96
N ASP A 57 -45.69 22.38 -18.50
CA ASP A 57 -46.87 22.06 -19.29
C ASP A 57 -48.05 21.78 -18.34
N PRO A 58 -49.22 22.40 -18.54
CA PRO A 58 -50.40 22.15 -17.75
C PRO A 58 -50.93 20.75 -18.08
N TYR A 59 -50.59 19.77 -17.23
CA TYR A 59 -51.17 18.42 -17.31
C TYR A 59 -52.69 18.52 -17.20
N ALA A 60 -53.37 18.24 -18.32
CA ALA A 60 -54.79 17.92 -18.32
C ALA A 60 -55.01 16.70 -17.41
N PRO A 61 -56.09 16.66 -16.61
CA PRO A 61 -56.38 15.54 -15.73
C PRO A 61 -56.62 14.28 -16.57
N ILE A 62 -55.61 13.43 -16.66
CA ILE A 62 -55.69 12.15 -17.36
C ILE A 62 -56.51 11.20 -16.49
N SER A 63 -57.67 10.87 -17.03
CA SER A 63 -58.33 9.57 -16.93
C SER A 63 -58.49 8.98 -15.54
N SER A 64 -59.73 9.06 -15.06
CA SER A 64 -60.32 8.19 -14.04
C SER A 64 -59.81 6.76 -14.21
N PHE A 65 -58.96 6.32 -13.29
CA PHE A 65 -58.46 4.96 -13.22
C PHE A 65 -59.64 4.09 -12.82
N SER A 66 -60.20 3.34 -13.76
CA SER A 66 -61.29 2.40 -13.47
C SER A 66 -60.86 1.47 -12.34
N GLU A 67 -61.70 1.41 -11.31
CA GLU A 67 -61.55 0.58 -10.12
C GLU A 67 -61.38 -0.88 -10.55
N VAL A 68 -60.13 -1.33 -10.62
CA VAL A 68 -59.79 -2.72 -10.93
C VAL A 68 -60.22 -3.55 -9.72
N THR A 69 -61.36 -4.23 -9.87
CA THR A 69 -61.85 -5.22 -8.91
C THR A 69 -60.68 -6.12 -8.48
N PRO A 70 -60.38 -6.25 -7.17
CA PRO A 70 -59.26 -7.05 -6.71
C PRO A 70 -59.51 -8.50 -7.11
N LEU A 71 -58.81 -8.96 -8.15
CA LEU A 71 -58.80 -10.37 -8.52
C LEU A 71 -58.25 -11.12 -7.30
N GLY A 72 -59.05 -12.02 -6.72
CA GLY A 72 -58.75 -12.73 -5.48
C GLY A 72 -57.30 -13.22 -5.49
N THR A 73 -56.50 -12.68 -4.56
CA THR A 73 -55.06 -12.92 -4.51
C THR A 73 -54.82 -14.27 -3.86
N GLU A 74 -55.08 -15.35 -4.60
CA GLU A 74 -54.56 -16.67 -4.22
C GLU A 74 -53.03 -16.58 -4.27
N GLY A 75 -52.40 -16.78 -3.11
CA GLY A 75 -50.95 -16.75 -2.98
C GLY A 75 -50.29 -17.86 -3.81
N LEU A 76 -49.00 -17.69 -4.11
CA LEU A 76 -48.23 -18.71 -4.82
C LEU A 76 -48.12 -20.00 -3.97
N SER A 77 -48.23 -21.15 -4.63
CA SER A 77 -48.01 -22.46 -3.99
C SER A 77 -46.53 -22.67 -3.63
N ASP A 78 -46.26 -23.51 -2.62
CA ASP A 78 -44.90 -23.82 -2.19
C ASP A 78 -44.04 -24.40 -3.31
N GLU A 79 -44.64 -25.16 -4.24
CA GLU A 79 -43.92 -25.70 -5.39
C GLU A 79 -43.52 -24.59 -6.38
N CYS A 80 -44.41 -23.63 -6.63
CA CYS A 80 -44.11 -22.47 -7.46
C CYS A 80 -42.97 -21.63 -6.85
N ILE A 81 -42.93 -21.49 -5.52
CA ILE A 81 -41.85 -20.79 -4.81
C ILE A 81 -40.49 -21.47 -5.06
N LYS A 82 -40.43 -22.82 -5.07
CA LYS A 82 -39.19 -23.55 -5.39
C LYS A 82 -38.73 -23.28 -6.81
N ASP A 83 -39.65 -23.28 -7.77
CA ASP A 83 -39.35 -22.97 -9.17
C ASP A 83 -38.83 -21.53 -9.33
N PHE A 84 -39.44 -20.57 -8.63
CA PHE A 84 -38.97 -19.19 -8.59
C PHE A 84 -37.57 -19.05 -8.01
N LYS A 85 -37.23 -19.81 -6.96
CA LYS A 85 -35.87 -19.81 -6.40
C LYS A 85 -34.86 -20.36 -7.39
N LEU A 86 -35.18 -21.45 -8.09
CA LEU A 86 -34.31 -22.02 -9.12
C LEU A 86 -34.12 -21.04 -10.28
N TRP A 87 -35.19 -20.34 -10.67
CA TRP A 87 -35.12 -19.29 -11.69
C TRP A 87 -34.27 -18.10 -11.23
N ALA A 88 -34.45 -17.62 -10.00
CA ALA A 88 -33.64 -16.55 -9.43
C ALA A 88 -32.15 -16.93 -9.33
N GLN A 89 -31.84 -18.21 -9.10
CA GLN A 89 -30.47 -18.70 -9.16
C GLN A 89 -29.90 -18.58 -10.58
N LYS A 90 -30.66 -18.91 -11.63
CA LYS A 90 -30.24 -18.71 -13.03
C LYS A 90 -30.02 -17.23 -13.35
N VAL A 91 -30.90 -16.36 -12.86
CA VAL A 91 -30.74 -14.90 -12.97
C VAL A 91 -29.46 -14.46 -12.26
N ALA A 92 -29.24 -14.91 -11.02
CA ALA A 92 -28.04 -14.58 -10.28
C ALA A 92 -26.75 -15.00 -10.99
N THR A 93 -26.71 -16.20 -11.58
CA THR A 93 -25.59 -16.65 -12.42
C THR A 93 -25.40 -15.74 -13.64
N LYS A 94 -26.49 -15.38 -14.33
CA LYS A 94 -26.43 -14.47 -15.50
C LYS A 94 -25.89 -13.08 -15.17
N PHE A 95 -26.16 -12.59 -13.97
CA PHE A 95 -25.73 -11.28 -13.49
C PHE A 95 -24.44 -11.33 -12.65
N GLU A 96 -23.81 -12.51 -12.55
CA GLU A 96 -22.56 -12.73 -11.79
C GLU A 96 -22.66 -12.23 -10.34
N LEU A 97 -23.80 -12.52 -9.70
CA LEU A 97 -24.08 -12.06 -8.35
C LEU A 97 -23.28 -12.83 -7.30
N LYS A 98 -22.95 -12.15 -6.20
CA LYS A 98 -22.27 -12.74 -5.04
C LYS A 98 -23.21 -13.65 -4.28
N ALA A 99 -22.67 -14.65 -3.58
CA ALA A 99 -23.47 -15.63 -2.82
C ALA A 99 -24.46 -14.98 -1.84
N THR A 100 -24.06 -13.88 -1.18
CA THR A 100 -24.94 -13.11 -0.29
C THR A 100 -26.14 -12.51 -1.04
N GLN A 101 -25.93 -11.96 -2.22
CA GLN A 101 -26.98 -11.39 -3.07
C GLN A 101 -27.93 -12.48 -3.58
N VAL A 102 -27.44 -13.69 -3.86
CA VAL A 102 -28.29 -14.83 -4.24
C VAL A 102 -29.22 -15.25 -3.09
N SER A 103 -28.69 -15.26 -1.86
CA SER A 103 -29.49 -15.53 -0.65
C SER A 103 -30.54 -14.44 -0.41
N GLU A 104 -30.19 -13.17 -0.63
CA GLU A 104 -31.11 -12.04 -0.55
C GLU A 104 -32.25 -12.15 -1.57
N LEU A 105 -31.96 -12.51 -2.84
CA LEU A 105 -33.00 -12.77 -3.85
C LEU A 105 -33.94 -13.91 -3.44
N SER A 106 -33.39 -14.97 -2.83
CA SER A 106 -34.21 -16.08 -2.32
C SER A 106 -35.13 -15.64 -1.18
N THR A 107 -34.65 -14.78 -0.29
CA THR A 107 -35.45 -14.18 0.79
C THR A 107 -36.52 -13.25 0.23
N PHE A 108 -36.19 -12.49 -0.82
CA PHE A 108 -37.14 -11.61 -1.50
C PHE A 108 -38.33 -12.38 -2.09
N ILE A 109 -38.09 -13.57 -2.66
CA ILE A 109 -39.14 -14.47 -3.14
C ILE A 109 -40.06 -14.92 -2.01
N GLU A 110 -39.50 -15.31 -0.86
CA GLU A 110 -40.29 -15.75 0.30
C GLU A 110 -41.20 -14.65 0.84
N VAL A 111 -40.68 -13.42 0.95
CA VAL A 111 -41.45 -12.26 1.38
C VAL A 111 -42.49 -11.87 0.33
N GLY A 112 -42.15 -12.06 -0.95
CA GLY A 112 -42.99 -11.74 -2.11
C GLY A 112 -44.06 -12.77 -2.46
N LYS A 113 -44.28 -13.82 -1.66
CA LYS A 113 -45.20 -14.94 -2.00
C LYS A 113 -46.67 -14.57 -2.25
N LYS A 114 -47.08 -13.38 -1.81
CA LYS A 114 -48.43 -12.83 -2.02
C LYS A 114 -48.54 -11.99 -3.31
N LEU A 115 -47.43 -11.74 -3.99
CA LEU A 115 -47.42 -11.03 -5.27
C LEU A 115 -47.80 -11.99 -6.39
N ASN A 116 -48.34 -11.44 -7.47
CA ASN A 116 -48.51 -12.22 -8.69
C ASN A 116 -47.13 -12.63 -9.24
N ALA A 117 -47.11 -13.75 -9.97
CA ALA A 117 -45.91 -14.34 -10.54
C ALA A 117 -45.11 -13.36 -11.42
N VAL A 118 -45.79 -12.53 -12.21
CA VAL A 118 -45.18 -11.60 -13.17
C VAL A 118 -44.46 -10.47 -12.43
N ASP A 119 -45.11 -9.88 -11.43
CA ASP A 119 -44.54 -8.82 -10.59
C ASP A 119 -43.34 -9.34 -9.80
N LEU A 120 -43.41 -10.58 -9.29
CA LEU A 120 -42.31 -11.17 -8.55
C LEU A 120 -41.08 -11.39 -9.46
N CYS A 121 -41.29 -11.97 -10.66
CA CYS A 121 -40.27 -12.08 -11.70
C CYS A 121 -39.62 -10.72 -12.00
N LEU A 122 -40.44 -9.70 -12.28
CA LEU A 122 -39.97 -8.38 -12.66
C LEU A 122 -39.12 -7.76 -11.55
N ARG A 123 -39.57 -7.84 -10.29
CA ARG A 123 -38.84 -7.29 -9.14
C ARG A 123 -37.54 -8.02 -8.87
N VAL A 124 -37.50 -9.35 -8.97
CA VAL A 124 -36.26 -10.13 -8.83
C VAL A 124 -35.26 -9.75 -9.92
N TRP A 125 -35.72 -9.59 -11.17
CA TRP A 125 -34.86 -9.17 -12.27
C TRP A 125 -34.30 -7.74 -12.07
N GLN A 126 -35.16 -6.81 -11.65
CA GLN A 126 -34.76 -5.44 -11.33
C GLN A 126 -33.74 -5.40 -10.18
N GLN A 127 -33.96 -6.19 -9.13
CA GLN A 127 -33.04 -6.28 -8.00
C GLN A 127 -31.69 -6.88 -8.42
N ALA A 128 -31.69 -7.94 -9.24
CA ALA A 128 -30.47 -8.53 -9.79
C ALA A 128 -29.69 -7.54 -10.67
N THR A 129 -30.39 -6.78 -11.50
CA THR A 129 -29.78 -5.72 -12.33
C THR A 129 -29.14 -4.64 -11.44
N SER A 130 -29.83 -4.23 -10.38
CA SER A 130 -29.32 -3.25 -9.41
C SER A 130 -28.06 -3.75 -8.71
N TYR A 131 -28.01 -5.02 -8.30
CA TYR A 131 -26.80 -5.61 -7.72
C TYR A 131 -25.63 -5.65 -8.69
N ARG A 132 -25.86 -5.98 -9.97
CA ARG A 132 -24.80 -5.96 -10.98
C ARG A 132 -24.19 -4.56 -11.14
N ILE A 133 -25.04 -3.53 -11.23
CA ILE A 133 -24.58 -2.13 -11.31
C ILE A 133 -23.76 -1.77 -10.06
N LEU A 134 -24.27 -2.11 -8.86
CA LEU A 134 -23.57 -1.83 -7.60
C LEU A 134 -22.23 -2.56 -7.49
N ASN A 135 -22.14 -3.80 -7.99
CA ASN A 135 -20.88 -4.55 -8.03
C ASN A 135 -19.88 -3.85 -8.96
N GLY A 136 -20.29 -3.44 -10.16
CA GLY A 136 -19.43 -2.70 -11.09
C GLY A 136 -18.94 -1.36 -10.54
N VAL A 137 -19.80 -0.60 -9.85
CA VAL A 137 -19.40 0.66 -9.19
C VAL A 137 -18.36 0.41 -8.10
N LYS A 138 -18.48 -0.67 -7.33
CA LYS A 138 -17.50 -1.03 -6.29
C LYS A 138 -16.14 -1.38 -6.91
N GLU A 139 -16.12 -2.10 -8.03
CA GLU A 139 -14.90 -2.43 -8.77
C GLU A 139 -14.23 -1.16 -9.33
N ILE A 140 -14.98 -0.31 -10.02
CA ILE A 140 -14.48 0.98 -10.55
C ILE A 140 -13.89 1.83 -9.42
N LYS A 141 -14.51 1.85 -8.24
CA LYS A 141 -14.00 2.60 -7.08
C LYS A 141 -12.65 2.07 -6.58
N VAL A 142 -12.48 0.75 -6.54
CA VAL A 142 -11.21 0.12 -6.14
C VAL A 142 -10.12 0.43 -7.17
N ASP A 143 -10.43 0.28 -8.45
CA ASP A 143 -9.48 0.56 -9.54
C ASP A 143 -9.10 2.04 -9.58
N SER A 144 -10.05 2.94 -9.37
CA SER A 144 -9.82 4.38 -9.28
C SER A 144 -8.89 4.74 -8.11
N ALA A 145 -9.06 4.12 -6.95
CA ALA A 145 -8.15 4.33 -5.82
C ALA A 145 -6.72 3.83 -6.11
N SER A 146 -6.60 2.67 -6.77
CA SER A 146 -5.32 2.11 -7.20
C SER A 146 -4.63 3.02 -8.23
N MET A 147 -5.38 3.49 -9.23
CA MET A 147 -4.89 4.41 -10.27
C MET A 147 -4.44 5.74 -9.67
N LYS A 148 -5.20 6.31 -8.73
CA LYS A 148 -4.80 7.52 -8.01
C LYS A 148 -3.44 7.33 -7.31
N ASN A 149 -3.25 6.22 -6.60
CA ASN A 149 -1.97 5.93 -5.95
C ASN A 149 -0.82 5.79 -6.96
N ALA A 150 -1.06 5.13 -8.10
CA ALA A 150 -0.07 4.99 -9.16
C ALA A 150 0.30 6.35 -9.79
N VAL A 151 -0.69 7.22 -10.02
CA VAL A 151 -0.48 8.58 -10.52
C VAL A 151 0.28 9.43 -9.52
N GLU A 152 -0.05 9.36 -8.23
CA GLU A 152 0.69 10.06 -7.17
C GLU A 152 2.15 9.60 -7.09
N LEU A 153 2.40 8.29 -7.22
CA LEU A 153 3.75 7.73 -7.26
C LEU A 153 4.52 8.19 -8.50
N ALA A 154 3.89 8.15 -9.69
CA ALA A 154 4.51 8.60 -10.94
C ALA A 154 4.79 10.11 -10.92
N ALA A 155 3.85 10.92 -10.43
CA ALA A 155 4.00 12.36 -10.28
C ALA A 155 5.13 12.71 -9.29
N SER A 156 5.31 11.91 -8.24
CA SER A 156 6.43 12.04 -7.30
C SER A 156 7.78 11.73 -7.97
N GLY A 157 7.82 10.78 -8.90
CA GLY A 157 9.02 10.47 -9.68
C GLY A 157 9.38 11.53 -10.73
N LEU A 158 8.39 12.11 -11.41
CA LEU A 158 8.60 13.07 -12.49
C LEU A 158 9.09 14.45 -12.02
N LYS A 159 8.84 14.84 -10.77
CA LYS A 159 9.20 16.18 -10.27
C LYS A 159 10.70 16.41 -10.02
N GLY A 160 11.58 15.51 -10.45
CA GLY A 160 12.98 15.52 -10.01
C GLY A 160 12.98 15.22 -8.51
N GLY A 161 12.95 13.93 -8.17
CA GLY A 161 12.71 13.49 -6.79
C GLY A 161 13.58 14.25 -5.80
N PHE A 162 12.93 14.80 -4.76
CA PHE A 162 13.66 15.41 -3.66
C PHE A 162 14.68 14.41 -3.12
N GLN A 163 15.94 14.81 -3.07
CA GLN A 163 17.00 14.03 -2.43
C GLN A 163 17.52 14.83 -1.25
N LEU A 164 17.88 14.12 -0.17
CA LEU A 164 18.64 14.76 0.89
C LEU A 164 19.98 15.20 0.34
N SER A 165 20.47 16.34 0.81
CA SER A 165 21.86 16.73 0.53
C SER A 165 22.83 15.71 1.15
N VAL A 166 24.06 15.69 0.66
CA VAL A 166 25.13 14.88 1.23
C VAL A 166 25.32 15.22 2.72
N ASP A 167 25.25 16.51 3.07
CA ASP A 167 25.36 16.98 4.45
C ASP A 167 24.21 16.48 5.32
N GLN A 168 22.96 16.55 4.85
CA GLN A 168 21.80 16.02 5.57
C GLN A 168 21.94 14.51 5.79
N THR A 169 22.35 13.77 4.76
CA THR A 169 22.59 12.32 4.86
C THR A 169 23.67 12.02 5.91
N MET A 170 24.76 12.78 5.90
CA MET A 170 25.81 12.68 6.91
C MET A 170 25.29 12.98 8.32
N GLN A 171 24.46 14.01 8.49
CA GLN A 171 23.85 14.35 9.79
C GLN A 171 22.94 13.23 10.32
N VAL A 172 22.19 12.54 9.45
CA VAL A 172 21.42 11.35 9.84
C VAL A 172 22.34 10.27 10.40
N ILE A 173 23.45 9.98 9.71
CA ILE A 173 24.43 8.95 10.11
C ILE A 173 25.11 9.34 11.43
N ILE A 174 25.56 10.58 11.57
CA ILE A 174 26.19 11.09 12.81
C ILE A 174 25.21 10.96 13.97
N THR A 175 23.99 11.50 13.82
CA THR A 175 22.95 11.44 14.86
C THR A 175 22.65 10.00 15.27
N CYS A 176 22.57 9.07 14.30
CA CYS A 176 22.38 7.65 14.57
C CYS A 176 23.53 7.05 15.39
N LYS A 177 24.78 7.31 15.00
CA LYS A 177 25.97 6.81 15.69
C LYS A 177 26.07 7.36 17.12
N ASP A 178 25.87 8.66 17.30
CA ASP A 178 25.87 9.31 18.61
C ASP A 178 24.82 8.70 19.54
N MET A 179 23.61 8.52 19.02
CA MET A 179 22.50 7.88 19.73
C MET A 179 22.76 6.41 20.06
N LEU A 180 23.53 5.70 19.22
CA LEU A 180 23.87 4.29 19.40
C LEU A 180 24.88 4.10 20.54
N ILE A 181 25.87 4.99 20.65
CA ILE A 181 26.92 4.95 21.69
C ILE A 181 26.54 5.72 22.96
N GLN A 182 25.34 6.31 23.02
CA GLN A 182 24.86 7.06 24.18
C GLN A 182 24.85 6.21 25.46
N ALA A 183 25.52 6.69 26.50
CA ALA A 183 25.55 6.02 27.79
C ALA A 183 24.15 5.86 28.40
N GLY A 184 23.87 4.69 28.97
CA GLY A 184 22.59 4.39 29.63
C GLY A 184 21.44 4.01 28.68
N ARG A 185 21.67 3.98 27.37
CA ARG A 185 20.65 3.48 26.43
C ARG A 185 20.50 1.97 26.56
N THR A 186 19.28 1.52 26.80
CA THR A 186 18.94 0.09 26.91
C THR A 186 18.03 -0.40 25.78
N LYS A 187 17.47 0.52 24.98
CA LYS A 187 16.51 0.24 23.91
C LYS A 187 17.09 0.64 22.56
N TYR A 188 17.35 -0.37 21.73
CA TYR A 188 17.90 -0.19 20.38
C TYR A 188 16.90 -0.57 19.27
N LYS A 189 15.77 -1.20 19.62
CA LYS A 189 14.77 -1.66 18.63
C LYS A 189 14.22 -0.51 17.79
N ASN A 190 13.95 0.63 18.45
CA ASN A 190 13.31 1.81 17.86
C ASN A 190 14.28 2.97 17.61
N LEU A 191 15.58 2.69 17.45
CA LEU A 191 16.61 3.72 17.23
C LEU A 191 16.24 4.69 16.08
N HIS A 192 15.62 4.19 15.01
CA HIS A 192 15.18 4.99 13.88
C HIS A 192 14.12 6.05 14.25
N VAL A 193 13.19 5.73 15.16
CA VAL A 193 12.17 6.67 15.64
C VAL A 193 12.84 7.77 16.45
N ASP A 194 13.74 7.39 17.34
CA ASP A 194 14.45 8.32 18.22
C ASP A 194 15.37 9.26 17.39
N VAL A 195 15.99 8.76 16.32
CA VAL A 195 16.77 9.57 15.36
C VAL A 195 15.86 10.55 14.62
N GLU A 196 14.70 10.12 14.12
CA GLU A 196 13.74 11.01 13.43
C GLU A 196 13.26 12.13 14.37
N GLU A 197 12.96 11.81 15.63
CA GLU A 197 12.56 12.78 16.65
C GLU A 197 13.68 13.80 16.97
N GLN A 198 14.93 13.33 17.08
CA GLN A 198 16.08 14.19 17.31
C GLN A 198 16.33 15.15 16.13
N LEU A 199 16.26 14.63 14.91
CA LEU A 199 16.40 15.45 13.69
C LEU A 199 15.26 16.47 13.58
N LYS A 200 14.03 16.08 13.93
CA LYS A 200 12.86 16.95 13.89
C LYS A 200 12.95 18.07 14.91
N SER A 201 13.35 17.77 16.14
CA SER A 201 13.52 18.77 17.21
C SER A 201 14.64 19.78 16.91
N HIS A 202 15.64 19.38 16.13
CA HIS A 202 16.78 20.23 15.75
C HIS A 202 16.79 20.58 14.26
N ALA A 203 15.63 20.54 13.60
CA ALA A 203 15.53 20.65 12.15
C ALA A 203 16.17 21.92 11.59
N HIS A 204 15.99 23.06 12.26
CA HIS A 204 16.56 24.34 11.83
C HIS A 204 18.10 24.33 11.91
N THR A 205 18.67 23.79 12.99
CA THR A 205 20.13 23.77 13.22
C THR A 205 20.84 22.77 12.31
N LEU A 206 20.21 21.63 12.04
CA LEU A 206 20.78 20.55 11.24
C LEU A 206 20.48 20.67 9.74
N GLY A 207 19.78 21.72 9.32
CA GLY A 207 19.50 21.98 7.90
C GLY A 207 18.33 21.17 7.32
N PHE A 208 17.40 20.67 8.13
CA PHE A 208 16.24 19.86 7.71
C PHE A 208 14.91 20.64 7.63
N GLN A 209 14.95 21.97 7.67
CA GLN A 209 13.76 22.83 7.59
C GLN A 209 12.92 22.62 6.32
N ASN A 210 13.56 22.20 5.22
CA ASN A 210 12.90 21.89 3.95
C ASN A 210 12.40 20.43 3.86
N VAL A 211 12.73 19.60 4.85
CA VAL A 211 12.36 18.18 4.91
C VAL A 211 11.07 18.02 5.70
N PHE A 212 11.06 18.49 6.94
CA PHE A 212 9.90 18.39 7.81
C PHE A 212 8.81 19.39 7.36
N SER A 213 7.54 18.98 7.41
CA SER A 213 6.34 19.67 6.86
C SER A 213 5.99 19.31 5.41
N ASN A 214 6.82 18.55 4.70
CA ASN A 214 6.48 17.97 3.41
C ASN A 214 6.47 16.43 3.52
N PRO A 215 5.31 15.76 3.38
CA PRO A 215 5.20 14.32 3.59
C PRO A 215 6.06 13.50 2.60
N VAL A 216 6.29 14.01 1.38
CA VAL A 216 7.14 13.35 0.38
C VAL A 216 8.60 13.42 0.81
N ASN A 217 9.07 14.58 1.26
CA ASN A 217 10.45 14.76 1.73
C ASN A 217 10.71 13.97 3.01
N GLU A 218 9.73 13.93 3.93
CA GLU A 218 9.79 13.08 5.13
C GLU A 218 9.89 11.59 4.77
N GLN A 219 9.23 11.14 3.69
CA GLN A 219 9.34 9.76 3.23
C GLN A 219 10.76 9.44 2.72
N VAL A 220 11.39 10.36 1.99
CA VAL A 220 12.79 10.25 1.55
C VAL A 220 13.72 10.20 2.76
N LEU A 221 13.51 11.08 3.75
CA LEU A 221 14.26 11.04 5.01
C LEU A 221 14.11 9.70 5.73
N ARG A 222 12.89 9.18 5.86
CA ARG A 222 12.64 7.87 6.50
C ARG A 222 13.32 6.74 5.76
N ALA A 223 13.48 6.81 4.43
CA ALA A 223 14.24 5.81 3.68
C ALA A 223 15.72 5.79 4.10
N VAL A 224 16.35 6.96 4.24
CA VAL A 224 17.74 7.08 4.72
C VAL A 224 17.86 6.68 6.19
N ILE A 225 16.91 7.09 7.04
CA ILE A 225 16.89 6.70 8.46
C ILE A 225 16.77 5.17 8.60
N LYS A 226 16.12 4.44 7.69
CA LYS A 226 16.09 2.96 7.75
C LYS A 226 17.49 2.34 7.69
N GLU A 227 18.47 2.99 7.09
CA GLU A 227 19.87 2.53 7.08
C GLU A 227 20.49 2.49 8.49
N CYS A 228 19.94 3.25 9.45
CA CYS A 228 20.31 3.19 10.86
C CYS A 228 20.16 1.77 11.44
N SER A 229 19.21 0.98 10.92
CA SER A 229 19.07 -0.43 11.31
C SER A 229 20.30 -1.26 10.95
N GLY A 230 20.93 -0.98 9.80
CA GLY A 230 22.18 -1.59 9.36
C GLY A 230 23.37 -1.17 10.23
N ILE A 231 23.47 0.11 10.58
CA ILE A 231 24.50 0.62 11.51
C ILE A 231 24.38 -0.08 12.86
N ARG A 232 23.17 -0.16 13.41
CA ARG A 232 22.89 -0.88 14.66
C ARG A 232 23.30 -2.36 14.57
N SER A 233 22.93 -3.06 13.50
CA SER A 233 23.29 -4.48 13.34
C SER A 233 24.80 -4.68 13.29
N LYS A 234 25.54 -3.82 12.57
CA LYS A 234 27.01 -3.85 12.53
C LYS A 234 27.63 -3.62 13.91
N PHE A 235 27.05 -2.70 14.71
CA PHE A 235 27.50 -2.46 16.07
C PHE A 235 27.22 -3.64 17.01
N CYS A 236 26.03 -4.24 16.92
CA CYS A 236 25.72 -5.45 17.69
C CYS A 236 26.66 -6.60 17.33
N MET A 237 26.98 -6.79 16.04
CA MET A 237 27.99 -7.78 15.62
C MET A 237 29.36 -7.48 16.22
N LEU A 238 29.80 -6.22 16.21
CA LEU A 238 31.07 -5.83 16.84
C LEU A 238 31.13 -6.15 18.35
N ILE A 239 30.01 -6.01 19.07
CA ILE A 239 29.91 -6.42 20.48
C ILE A 239 30.01 -7.94 20.61
N LEU A 240 29.29 -8.69 19.78
CA LEU A 240 29.32 -10.15 19.83
C LEU A 240 30.71 -10.70 19.50
N ASP A 241 31.36 -10.13 18.48
CA ASP A 241 32.71 -10.52 18.05
C ASP A 241 33.76 -10.23 19.15
N SER A 242 33.59 -9.17 19.94
CA SER A 242 34.52 -8.84 21.03
C SER A 242 34.42 -9.80 22.22
N MET A 243 33.22 -10.36 22.47
CA MET A 243 32.98 -11.34 23.53
C MET A 243 33.61 -12.72 23.25
N GLY A 244 33.94 -12.99 21.97
CA GLY A 244 34.53 -14.25 21.52
C GLY A 244 33.50 -15.38 21.42
N VAL A 245 33.67 -16.24 20.40
CA VAL A 245 32.99 -17.52 20.30
C VAL A 245 33.90 -18.53 21.02
N ASP A 246 33.36 -19.37 21.90
CA ASP A 246 34.09 -20.38 22.72
C ASP A 246 34.77 -19.89 24.02
N GLY A 247 34.39 -18.71 24.54
CA GLY A 247 34.84 -18.24 25.86
C GLY A 247 36.29 -17.75 25.91
N LYS A 248 36.96 -17.68 24.76
CA LYS A 248 38.23 -16.97 24.61
C LYS A 248 37.94 -15.52 24.22
N LEU A 249 38.29 -14.58 25.09
CA LEU A 249 38.19 -13.16 24.79
C LEU A 249 39.00 -12.84 23.52
N CYS A 250 38.32 -12.35 22.49
CA CYS A 250 38.95 -11.91 21.25
C CYS A 250 39.58 -10.52 21.38
N MET A 251 39.12 -9.72 22.34
CA MET A 251 39.47 -8.30 22.46
C MET A 251 39.45 -7.87 23.92
N THR A 252 40.45 -7.08 24.31
CA THR A 252 40.44 -6.39 25.62
C THR A 252 39.40 -5.28 25.62
N LEU A 253 38.96 -4.85 26.81
CA LEU A 253 38.01 -3.73 26.93
C LEU A 253 38.57 -2.43 26.32
N GLU A 254 39.86 -2.16 26.49
CA GLU A 254 40.53 -0.98 25.94
C GLU A 254 40.52 -0.98 24.41
N GLU A 255 40.87 -2.11 23.79
CA GLU A 255 40.81 -2.29 22.34
C GLU A 255 39.38 -2.11 21.82
N PHE A 256 38.40 -2.68 22.52
CA PHE A 256 36.98 -2.57 22.14
C PHE A 256 36.51 -1.11 22.18
N VAL A 257 36.77 -0.41 23.28
CA VAL A 257 36.42 1.00 23.43
C VAL A 257 37.08 1.85 22.35
N TRP A 258 38.37 1.63 22.10
CA TRP A 258 39.09 2.31 21.03
C TRP A 258 38.44 2.06 19.66
N THR A 259 38.12 0.80 19.35
CA THR A 259 37.51 0.42 18.07
C THR A 259 36.11 1.00 17.88
N VAL A 260 35.30 1.04 18.93
CA VAL A 260 33.99 1.69 18.90
C VAL A 260 34.15 3.19 18.66
N LEU A 261 35.02 3.85 19.42
CA LEU A 261 35.25 5.29 19.26
C LEU A 261 35.77 5.64 17.86
N SER A 262 36.74 4.91 17.32
CA SER A 262 37.29 5.20 15.98
C SER A 262 36.29 4.98 14.83
N LYS A 263 35.28 4.10 15.00
CA LYS A 263 34.30 3.78 13.94
C LYS A 263 33.00 4.59 14.06
N TYR A 264 32.60 4.92 15.28
CA TYR A 264 31.28 5.48 15.58
C TYR A 264 31.33 6.91 16.17
N LYS A 265 32.51 7.49 16.41
CA LYS A 265 32.68 8.86 16.88
C LYS A 265 33.69 9.60 16.00
#